data_AF-A0A962YBG6-F1
#
_entry.id   AF-A0A962YBG6-F1
#
_cell.length_a   1.000
_cell.length_b   1.000
_cell.length_c   1.000
_cell.angle_alpha   90.00
_cell.angle_beta   90.00
_cell.angle_gamma   90.00
#
_symmetry.space_group_name_H-M   'P 1'
#
loop_
_entity.id
_entity.type
_entity.pdbx_description
1 polymer ?
#
loop_
_entity_poly.entity_id
_entity_poly.type
_entity_poly.pdbx_seq_one_letter_code
_entity_poly.pdbx_strand_id
1 'polypeptide(L)'
;MTDKVRRLLQQINELEDELRDTLHAQETRLNYRISGARIEFEQAVRQAHRELKIGVLHWFRTSRPQNVLSAPVIYAMVVPFLLLDVSLSVYQAICFRLYGIARVRRSDYVVMDRHHLSYLNVFEKINCLYCGYGNGVIAYSREIAARTEQYWCPIKHARKVLGSHERYEKFQAYGLAESYHENLQAYRDELASDTTRAEK
;
A
#
# COMPACT_ATOMS: atom_id res chain seq x y z
N MET A 1 -2.83 -10.52 -26.86
CA MET A 1 -2.16 -9.25 -26.48
C MET A 1 -1.30 -8.80 -27.66
N THR A 2 -1.35 -7.52 -28.04
CA THR A 2 -0.53 -6.98 -29.14
C THR A 2 0.93 -6.83 -28.71
N ASP A 3 1.89 -7.10 -29.59
CA ASP A 3 3.35 -7.00 -29.29
C ASP A 3 3.79 -5.61 -28.82
N LYS A 4 3.10 -4.56 -29.26
CA LYS A 4 3.33 -3.20 -28.76
C LYS A 4 2.99 -3.05 -27.28
N VAL A 5 1.89 -3.64 -26.83
CA VAL A 5 1.47 -3.59 -25.42
C VAL A 5 2.46 -4.36 -24.55
N ARG A 6 2.87 -5.55 -24.98
CA ARG A 6 3.86 -6.35 -24.25
C ARG A 6 5.19 -5.60 -24.09
N ARG A 7 5.67 -4.92 -25.15
CA ARG A 7 6.88 -4.07 -25.07
C ARG A 7 6.72 -2.90 -24.11
N LEU A 8 5.58 -2.20 -24.14
CA LEU A 8 5.33 -1.09 -23.21
C LEU A 8 5.29 -1.54 -21.76
N LEU A 9 4.62 -2.67 -21.47
CA LEU A 9 4.59 -3.23 -20.11
C LEU A 9 5.99 -3.64 -19.63
N GLN A 10 6.79 -4.23 -20.50
CA GLN A 10 8.17 -4.56 -20.17
C GLN A 10 8.99 -3.31 -19.84
N GLN A 11 8.89 -2.25 -20.65
CA GLN A 11 9.58 -0.99 -20.38
C GLN A 11 9.12 -0.33 -19.08
N ILE A 12 7.83 -0.40 -18.75
CA ILE A 12 7.30 0.12 -17.49
C ILE A 12 7.93 -0.62 -16.31
N ASN A 13 7.93 -1.96 -16.34
CA ASN A 13 8.52 -2.76 -15.27
C ASN A 13 10.03 -2.48 -15.11
N GLU A 14 10.77 -2.42 -16.21
CA GLU A 14 12.21 -2.09 -16.19
C GLU A 14 12.46 -0.71 -15.56
N LEU A 15 11.67 0.31 -15.92
CA LEU A 15 11.78 1.65 -15.35
C LEU A 15 11.35 1.72 -13.88
N GLU A 16 10.32 0.96 -13.48
CA GLU A 16 9.89 0.90 -12.08
C GLU A 16 10.93 0.22 -11.21
N ASP A 17 11.57 -0.85 -11.69
CA ASP A 17 12.65 -1.53 -10.97
C ASP A 17 13.90 -0.64 -10.90
N GLU A 18 14.29 0.03 -11.99
CA GLU A 18 15.40 1.00 -11.97
C GLU A 18 15.13 2.15 -11.00
N LEU A 19 13.90 2.67 -10.96
CA LEU A 19 13.49 3.71 -10.01
C LEU A 19 13.59 3.20 -8.57
N ARG A 20 13.08 1.99 -8.30
CA ARG A 20 13.14 1.37 -6.96
C ARG A 20 14.59 1.19 -6.53
N ASP A 21 15.45 0.67 -7.39
CA ASP A 21 16.87 0.47 -7.13
C ASP A 21 17.58 1.80 -6.90
N THR A 22 17.25 2.83 -7.67
CA THR A 22 17.82 4.18 -7.52
C THR A 22 17.42 4.80 -6.17
N LEU A 23 16.14 4.69 -5.80
CA LEU A 23 15.65 5.16 -4.51
C LEU A 23 16.30 4.40 -3.35
N HIS A 24 16.38 3.07 -3.44
CA HIS A 24 17.07 2.26 -2.44
C HIS A 24 18.56 2.56 -2.36
N ALA A 25 19.25 2.81 -3.47
CA ALA A 25 20.66 3.20 -3.47
C ALA A 25 20.86 4.58 -2.82
N GLN A 26 19.93 5.52 -3.00
CA GLN A 26 19.95 6.81 -2.31
C GLN A 26 19.71 6.65 -0.79
N GLU A 27 18.73 5.86 -0.38
CA GLU A 27 18.47 5.54 1.03
C GLU A 27 19.63 4.78 1.67
N THR A 28 20.23 3.84 0.94
CA THR A 28 21.36 3.02 1.39
C THR A 28 22.63 3.86 1.51
N ARG A 29 22.87 4.83 0.61
CA ARG A 29 23.97 5.81 0.78
C ARG A 29 23.79 6.68 2.02
N LEU A 30 22.55 7.05 2.36
CA LEU A 30 22.25 7.71 3.62
C LEU A 30 22.54 6.77 4.80
N ASN A 31 22.18 5.48 4.72
CA ASN A 31 22.42 4.47 5.77
C ASN A 31 23.87 3.99 5.90
N TYR A 32 24.68 3.92 4.83
CA TYR A 32 26.09 3.51 4.91
C TYR A 32 26.97 4.58 5.56
N ARG A 33 26.56 5.87 5.48
CA ARG A 33 27.18 6.93 6.30
C ARG A 33 26.90 6.77 7.80
N ILE A 34 25.98 5.88 8.19
CA ILE A 34 25.51 5.65 9.57
C ILE A 34 26.18 4.42 10.23
N SER A 35 26.87 3.55 9.48
CA SER A 35 27.36 2.27 10.03
C SER A 35 28.72 2.30 10.76
N GLY A 36 29.41 3.44 10.83
CA GLY A 36 30.74 3.56 11.46
C GLY A 36 30.80 4.39 12.75
N ALA A 37 29.79 5.21 13.04
CA ALA A 37 29.78 6.21 14.13
C ALA A 37 28.48 6.15 14.95
N ARG A 38 28.01 4.92 15.25
CA ARG A 38 26.66 4.61 15.72
C ARG A 38 26.25 5.32 17.03
N ILE A 39 27.21 5.67 17.90
CA ILE A 39 26.92 6.25 19.22
C ILE A 39 26.82 7.79 19.17
N GLU A 40 27.69 8.47 18.43
CA GLU A 40 27.65 9.94 18.30
C GLU A 40 26.51 10.40 17.38
N PHE A 41 26.18 9.62 16.34
CA PHE A 41 25.08 9.93 15.44
C PHE A 41 23.71 9.71 16.09
N GLU A 42 23.53 8.67 16.93
CA GLU A 42 22.29 8.50 17.69
C GLU A 42 22.03 9.69 18.62
N GLN A 43 23.09 10.26 19.21
CA GLN A 43 22.98 11.49 20.00
C GLN A 43 22.73 12.73 19.15
N ALA A 44 23.44 12.92 18.03
CA ALA A 44 23.26 14.06 17.13
C ALA A 44 21.90 14.07 16.43
N VAL A 45 21.40 12.90 16.00
CA VAL A 45 20.06 12.72 15.44
C VAL A 45 19.00 12.91 16.51
N ARG A 46 19.20 12.40 17.74
CA ARG A 46 18.29 12.70 18.87
C ARG A 46 18.30 14.18 19.24
N GLN A 47 19.43 14.87 19.15
CA GLN A 47 19.55 16.31 19.41
C GLN A 47 18.87 17.13 18.30
N ALA A 48 19.17 16.88 17.03
CA ALA A 48 18.48 17.50 15.90
C ALA A 48 16.96 17.23 15.95
N HIS A 49 16.57 16.01 16.34
CA HIS A 49 15.17 15.66 16.56
C HIS A 49 14.54 16.34 17.77
N ARG A 50 15.30 16.59 18.85
CA ARG A 50 14.84 17.39 20.01
C ARG A 50 14.71 18.86 19.67
N GLU A 51 15.61 19.40 18.84
CA GLU A 51 15.57 20.78 18.37
C GLU A 51 14.42 21.04 17.39
N LEU A 52 14.11 20.05 16.54
CA LEU A 52 12.95 20.07 15.64
C LEU A 52 11.62 19.73 16.33
N LYS A 53 11.67 19.22 17.57
CA LYS A 53 10.47 18.83 18.32
C LYS A 53 9.74 20.08 18.78
N ILE A 54 8.72 20.47 18.02
CA ILE A 54 7.82 21.54 18.42
C ILE A 54 7.08 21.07 19.69
N GLY A 55 7.20 21.84 20.77
CA GLY A 55 6.48 21.56 22.00
C GLY A 55 4.97 21.54 21.76
N VAL A 56 4.24 20.65 22.43
CA VAL A 56 2.78 20.48 22.26
C VAL A 56 2.01 21.79 22.33
N LEU A 57 2.41 22.69 23.22
CA LEU A 57 1.80 24.00 23.39
C LEU A 57 2.09 24.95 22.23
N HIS A 58 3.31 24.94 21.69
CA HIS A 58 3.67 25.71 20.49
C HIS A 58 2.96 25.15 19.27
N TRP A 59 2.87 23.81 19.13
CA TRP A 59 2.13 23.15 18.07
C TRP A 59 0.66 23.55 18.08
N PHE A 60 0.00 23.55 19.24
CA PHE A 60 -1.40 23.96 19.36
C PHE A 60 -1.60 25.46 19.06
N ARG A 61 -0.66 26.34 19.48
CA ARG A 61 -0.74 27.79 19.23
C ARG A 61 -0.41 28.19 17.79
N THR A 62 0.38 27.40 17.08
CA THR A 62 0.78 27.67 15.68
C THR A 62 -0.06 26.89 14.67
N SER A 63 -0.73 25.82 15.12
CA SER A 63 -1.71 25.12 14.30
C SER A 63 -2.87 26.02 13.97
N ARG A 64 -3.25 26.05 12.69
CA ARG A 64 -4.43 26.78 12.23
C ARG A 64 -5.65 26.24 12.99
N PRO A 65 -6.52 27.10 13.55
CA PRO A 65 -7.69 26.66 14.30
C PRO A 65 -8.64 25.77 13.48
N GLN A 66 -8.62 25.91 12.15
CA GLN A 66 -9.32 25.03 11.20
C GLN A 66 -8.91 23.55 11.34
N ASN A 67 -7.65 23.26 11.63
CA ASN A 67 -7.16 21.88 11.78
C ASN A 67 -7.71 21.24 13.05
N VAL A 68 -7.79 22.01 14.14
CA VAL A 68 -8.35 21.53 15.42
C VAL A 68 -9.86 21.31 15.30
N LEU A 69 -10.57 22.20 14.59
CA LEU A 69 -12.01 22.07 14.37
C LEU A 69 -12.39 20.89 13.45
N SER A 70 -11.57 20.61 12.43
CA SER A 70 -11.79 19.49 11.51
C SER A 70 -11.30 18.14 12.04
N ALA A 71 -10.42 18.14 13.04
CA ALA A 71 -9.84 16.91 13.60
C ALA A 71 -10.89 15.87 14.03
N PRO A 72 -11.98 16.21 14.75
CA PRO A 72 -12.99 15.22 15.11
C PRO A 72 -13.63 14.52 13.89
N VAL A 73 -13.87 15.26 12.81
CA VAL A 73 -14.46 14.72 11.57
C VAL A 73 -13.47 13.79 10.87
N ILE A 74 -12.19 14.19 10.80
CA ILE A 74 -11.14 13.35 10.21
C ILE A 74 -10.97 12.06 11.02
N TYR A 75 -10.84 12.16 12.34
CA TYR A 75 -10.64 10.99 13.18
C TYR A 75 -11.88 10.09 13.27
N ALA A 76 -13.10 10.61 13.07
CA ALA A 76 -14.30 9.78 13.00
C ALA A 76 -14.23 8.73 11.88
N MET A 77 -13.48 9.00 10.79
CA MET A 77 -13.25 8.04 9.70
C MET A 77 -12.42 6.82 10.12
N VAL A 78 -11.82 6.80 11.31
CA VAL A 78 -11.19 5.58 11.84
C VAL A 78 -12.20 4.44 11.99
N VAL A 79 -13.46 4.76 12.32
CA VAL A 79 -14.54 3.77 12.51
C VAL A 79 -14.86 3.03 11.20
N PRO A 80 -15.17 3.71 10.07
CA PRO A 80 -15.37 3.02 8.80
C PRO A 80 -14.12 2.29 8.30
N PHE A 81 -12.91 2.81 8.52
CA PHE A 81 -11.70 2.06 8.16
C PHE A 81 -11.52 0.77 8.96
N LEU A 82 -11.79 0.80 10.27
CA LEU A 82 -11.75 -0.40 11.12
C LEU A 82 -12.83 -1.41 10.70
N LEU A 83 -14.06 -0.93 10.45
CA LEU A 83 -15.15 -1.78 9.98
C LEU A 83 -14.81 -2.45 8.65
N LEU A 84 -14.23 -1.69 7.71
CA LEU A 84 -13.80 -2.21 6.41
C LEU A 84 -12.69 -3.26 6.56
N ASP A 85 -11.66 -2.97 7.36
CA ASP A 85 -10.53 -3.88 7.60
C ASP A 85 -10.99 -5.21 8.19
N VAL A 86 -11.85 -5.16 9.22
CA VAL A 86 -12.42 -6.37 9.85
C VAL A 86 -13.31 -7.12 8.87
N SER A 87 -14.21 -6.42 8.18
CA SER A 87 -15.14 -7.05 7.23
C SER A 87 -14.40 -7.76 6.11
N LEU A 88 -13.33 -7.16 5.58
CA LEU A 88 -12.52 -7.76 4.53
C LEU A 88 -11.64 -8.89 5.03
N SER A 89 -11.13 -8.80 6.27
CA SER A 89 -10.42 -9.89 6.93
C SER A 89 -11.31 -11.12 7.08
N VAL A 90 -12.57 -10.94 7.50
CA VAL A 90 -13.57 -12.03 7.58
C VAL A 90 -13.93 -12.54 6.18
N TYR A 91 -14.20 -11.64 5.24
CA TYR A 91 -14.52 -11.98 3.86
C TYR A 91 -13.45 -12.87 3.23
N GLN A 92 -12.17 -12.48 3.26
CA GLN A 92 -11.12 -13.33 2.70
C GLN A 92 -10.94 -14.62 3.49
N ALA A 93 -11.09 -14.59 4.82
CA ALA A 93 -10.94 -15.79 5.64
C ALA A 93 -11.96 -16.88 5.26
N ILE A 94 -13.16 -16.49 4.83
CA ILE A 94 -14.24 -17.38 4.40
C ILE A 94 -14.13 -17.64 2.89
N CYS A 95 -14.31 -16.60 2.06
CA CYS A 95 -14.44 -16.74 0.62
C CYS A 95 -13.15 -17.23 -0.05
N PHE A 96 -11.97 -16.73 0.34
CA PHE A 96 -10.74 -17.13 -0.35
C PHE A 96 -10.37 -18.58 -0.03
N ARG A 97 -10.70 -19.06 1.18
CA ARG A 97 -10.57 -20.48 1.52
C ARG A 97 -11.54 -21.35 0.73
N LEU A 98 -12.80 -20.93 0.58
CA LEU A 98 -13.81 -21.66 -0.19
C LEU A 98 -13.47 -21.75 -1.68
N TYR A 99 -12.87 -20.69 -2.24
CA TYR A 99 -12.56 -20.58 -3.67
C TYR A 99 -11.11 -20.97 -4.03
N GLY A 100 -10.28 -21.35 -3.05
CA GLY A 100 -8.87 -21.69 -3.29
C GLY A 100 -8.00 -20.50 -3.70
N ILE A 101 -8.40 -19.27 -3.36
CA ILE A 101 -7.64 -18.04 -3.67
C ILE A 101 -6.55 -17.84 -2.60
N ALA A 102 -5.33 -17.46 -3.02
CA ALA A 102 -4.27 -17.11 -2.07
C ALA A 102 -4.70 -15.92 -1.17
N ARG A 103 -4.46 -16.04 0.14
CA ARG A 103 -4.79 -14.99 1.11
C ARG A 103 -3.86 -13.79 0.99
N VAL A 104 -4.39 -12.60 1.21
CA VAL A 104 -3.63 -11.34 1.21
C VAL A 104 -3.08 -11.12 2.61
N ARG A 105 -1.76 -10.97 2.74
CA ARG A 105 -1.12 -10.68 4.02
C ARG A 105 -1.29 -9.22 4.35
N ARG A 106 -1.91 -8.94 5.49
CA ARG A 106 -2.16 -7.56 5.94
C ARG A 106 -0.88 -6.78 6.25
N SER A 107 0.17 -7.48 6.72
CA SER A 107 1.48 -6.90 7.07
C SER A 107 2.16 -6.16 5.92
N ASP A 108 1.90 -6.60 4.69
CA ASP A 108 2.59 -6.10 3.50
C ASP A 108 1.99 -4.75 3.05
N TYR A 109 0.79 -4.42 3.55
CA TYR A 109 0.06 -3.19 3.20
C TYR A 109 -0.03 -2.21 4.37
N VAL A 110 -0.31 -2.71 5.58
CA VAL A 110 -0.46 -1.86 6.78
C VAL A 110 0.87 -1.81 7.53
N VAL A 111 1.80 -1.00 7.02
CA VAL A 111 3.12 -0.77 7.61
C VAL A 111 3.09 0.48 8.50
N MET A 112 3.38 0.29 9.79
CA MET A 112 3.35 1.35 10.79
C MET A 112 4.72 1.53 11.42
N ASP A 113 5.72 1.99 10.67
CA ASP A 113 7.11 2.17 11.13
C ASP A 113 7.41 3.60 11.64
N ARG A 114 6.68 4.59 11.13
CA ARG A 114 6.90 6.02 11.37
C ARG A 114 6.66 6.48 12.82
N HIS A 115 6.07 5.64 13.66
CA HIS A 115 5.88 5.94 15.08
C HIS A 115 7.22 5.98 15.87
N HIS A 116 8.26 5.32 15.36
CA HIS A 116 9.61 5.31 15.95
C HIS A 116 10.39 6.61 15.74
N LEU A 117 9.94 7.49 14.82
CA LEU A 117 10.58 8.77 14.56
C LEU A 117 10.47 9.69 15.80
N SER A 118 11.61 10.06 16.39
CA SER A 118 11.67 10.70 17.71
C SER A 118 11.45 12.22 17.71
N TYR A 119 11.46 12.85 16.53
CA TYR A 119 11.21 14.30 16.37
C TYR A 119 9.74 14.67 16.31
N LEU A 120 8.87 13.72 15.97
CA LEU A 120 7.43 13.98 15.89
C LEU A 120 6.85 14.15 17.29
N ASN A 121 6.01 15.17 17.42
CA ASN A 121 5.21 15.37 18.60
C ASN A 121 4.08 14.31 18.68
N VAL A 122 3.48 14.11 19.86
CA VAL A 122 2.47 13.06 20.09
C VAL A 122 1.30 13.18 19.11
N PHE A 123 0.78 14.38 18.87
CA PHE A 123 -0.30 14.61 17.91
C PHE A 123 0.10 14.30 16.47
N GLU A 124 1.34 14.61 16.09
CA GLU A 124 1.84 14.32 14.74
C GLU A 124 2.05 12.81 14.55
N LYS A 125 2.46 12.09 15.61
CA LYS A 125 2.49 10.63 15.60
C LYS A 125 1.10 10.03 15.43
N ILE A 126 0.08 10.57 16.10
CA ILE A 126 -1.31 10.12 15.95
C ILE A 126 -1.81 10.39 14.52
N ASN A 127 -1.58 11.59 13.98
CA ASN A 127 -1.92 11.91 12.60
C ASN A 127 -1.23 10.97 11.60
N CYS A 128 0.06 10.70 11.81
CA CYS A 128 0.84 9.79 10.98
C CYS A 128 0.33 8.35 11.07
N LEU A 129 -0.01 7.89 12.28
CA LEU A 129 -0.62 6.59 12.52
C LEU A 129 -1.96 6.48 11.79
N TYR A 130 -2.81 7.51 11.90
CA TYR A 130 -4.11 7.55 11.25
C TYR A 130 -3.98 7.47 9.71
N CYS A 131 -3.14 8.31 9.10
CA CYS A 131 -2.97 8.31 7.65
C CYS A 131 -2.28 7.02 7.14
N GLY A 132 -1.28 6.51 7.87
CA GLY A 132 -0.61 5.25 7.53
C GLY A 132 -1.57 4.07 7.57
N TYR A 133 -2.39 4.01 8.61
CA TYR A 133 -3.42 2.97 8.75
C TYR A 133 -4.48 3.07 7.65
N GLY A 134 -5.06 4.26 7.42
CA GLY A 134 -6.10 4.44 6.41
C GLY A 134 -5.63 4.08 5.00
N ASN A 135 -4.46 4.58 4.60
CA ASN A 135 -3.90 4.25 3.29
C ASN A 135 -3.55 2.76 3.16
N GLY A 136 -2.97 2.16 4.21
CA GLY A 136 -2.67 0.73 4.24
C GLY A 136 -3.93 -0.14 4.10
N VAL A 137 -5.00 0.19 4.83
CA VAL A 137 -6.28 -0.52 4.74
C VAL A 137 -6.89 -0.38 3.34
N ILE A 138 -6.85 0.79 2.71
CA ILE A 138 -7.37 0.96 1.35
C ILE A 138 -6.56 0.16 0.32
N ALA A 139 -5.22 0.15 0.44
CA ALA A 139 -4.37 -0.64 -0.43
C ALA A 139 -4.63 -2.15 -0.27
N TYR A 140 -4.74 -2.62 0.97
CA TYR A 140 -5.14 -3.99 1.30
C TYR A 140 -6.52 -4.35 0.73
N SER A 141 -7.49 -3.45 0.89
CA SER A 141 -8.86 -3.62 0.39
C SER A 141 -8.90 -3.76 -1.12
N ARG A 142 -8.12 -2.92 -1.81
CA ARG A 142 -7.99 -2.93 -3.26
C ARG A 142 -7.38 -4.24 -3.76
N GLU A 143 -6.36 -4.78 -3.09
CA GLU A 143 -5.78 -6.07 -3.48
C GLU A 143 -6.79 -7.22 -3.31
N ILE A 144 -7.53 -7.25 -2.20
CA ILE A 144 -8.59 -8.25 -1.98
C ILE A 144 -9.62 -8.17 -3.10
N ALA A 145 -10.11 -6.97 -3.41
CA ALA A 145 -11.06 -6.76 -4.49
C ALA A 145 -10.48 -7.17 -5.85
N ALA A 146 -9.21 -6.87 -6.13
CA ALA A 146 -8.54 -7.24 -7.37
C ALA A 146 -8.41 -8.77 -7.55
N ARG A 147 -8.13 -9.52 -6.48
CA ARG A 147 -8.13 -10.99 -6.51
C ARG A 147 -9.53 -11.56 -6.73
N THR A 148 -10.54 -10.97 -6.09
CA THR A 148 -11.94 -11.33 -6.31
C THR A 148 -12.35 -11.05 -7.77
N GLU A 149 -11.96 -9.89 -8.32
CA GLU A 149 -12.22 -9.53 -9.71
C GLU A 149 -11.54 -10.50 -10.67
N GLN A 150 -10.27 -10.86 -10.43
CA GLN A 150 -9.55 -11.85 -11.21
C GLN A 150 -10.23 -13.23 -11.19
N TYR A 151 -10.84 -13.63 -10.07
CA TYR A 151 -11.52 -14.92 -9.94
C TYR A 151 -12.86 -14.98 -10.69
N TRP A 152 -13.62 -13.88 -10.68
CA TRP A 152 -15.00 -13.83 -11.19
C TRP A 152 -15.13 -13.22 -12.58
N CYS A 153 -14.44 -12.11 -12.85
CA CYS A 153 -14.60 -11.31 -14.06
C CYS A 153 -13.31 -10.58 -14.45
N PRO A 154 -12.26 -11.29 -14.92
CA PRO A 154 -11.00 -10.71 -15.37
C PRO A 154 -11.16 -10.06 -16.77
N ILE A 155 -12.05 -9.07 -16.89
CA ILE A 155 -12.35 -8.34 -18.12
C ILE A 155 -12.08 -6.86 -17.92
N LYS A 156 -11.35 -6.25 -18.85
CA LYS A 156 -11.10 -4.80 -18.85
C LYS A 156 -12.40 -4.03 -19.10
N HIS A 157 -12.54 -2.90 -18.43
CA HIS A 157 -13.57 -1.90 -18.73
C HIS A 157 -13.40 -1.32 -20.14
N ALA A 158 -14.53 -1.01 -20.77
CA ALA A 158 -14.57 -0.31 -22.06
C ALA A 158 -13.98 1.11 -22.00
N ARG A 159 -14.00 1.73 -20.82
CA ARG A 159 -13.47 3.07 -20.57
C ARG A 159 -12.15 2.97 -19.82
N LYS A 160 -11.26 3.93 -20.05
CA LYS A 160 -10.03 4.07 -19.27
C LYS A 160 -10.39 4.33 -17.81
N VAL A 161 -9.82 3.52 -16.92
CA VAL A 161 -9.93 3.68 -15.46
C VAL A 161 -8.62 4.24 -14.93
N LEU A 162 -8.72 5.27 -14.08
CA LEU A 162 -7.55 5.83 -13.40
C LEU A 162 -7.24 4.99 -12.18
N GLY A 163 -5.95 4.65 -12.03
CA GLY A 163 -5.50 3.76 -10.97
C GLY A 163 -6.15 2.39 -11.05
N SER A 164 -6.00 1.68 -12.17
CA SER A 164 -6.24 0.22 -12.23
C SER A 164 -5.18 -0.53 -11.42
N HIS A 165 -5.53 -1.69 -10.86
CA HIS A 165 -4.56 -2.52 -10.12
C HIS A 165 -3.60 -3.26 -11.07
N GLU A 166 -2.46 -3.73 -10.57
CA GLU A 166 -1.42 -4.41 -11.38
C GLU A 166 -1.99 -5.57 -12.21
N ARG A 167 -2.88 -6.39 -11.59
CA ARG A 167 -3.50 -7.55 -12.26
C ARG A 167 -4.37 -7.18 -13.47
N TYR A 168 -4.89 -5.95 -13.53
CA TYR A 168 -5.83 -5.49 -14.56
C TYR A 168 -5.18 -5.49 -15.96
N GLU A 169 -3.87 -5.33 -16.03
CA GLU A 169 -3.13 -5.34 -17.31
C GLU A 169 -3.21 -6.69 -18.02
N LYS A 170 -3.29 -7.77 -17.24
CA LYS A 170 -3.38 -9.15 -17.72
C LYS A 170 -4.80 -9.56 -18.13
N PHE A 171 -5.82 -8.79 -17.72
CA PHE A 171 -7.23 -9.12 -17.99
C PHE A 171 -7.56 -9.12 -19.48
N GLN A 172 -8.59 -9.89 -19.82
CA GLN A 172 -9.10 -9.99 -21.18
C GLN A 172 -9.65 -8.64 -21.64
N ALA A 173 -9.45 -8.30 -22.91
CA ALA A 173 -9.94 -7.03 -23.44
C ALA A 173 -11.47 -7.02 -23.50
N TYR A 174 -12.05 -5.84 -23.30
CA TYR A 174 -13.49 -5.64 -23.41
C TYR A 174 -14.01 -6.08 -24.79
N GLY A 175 -15.12 -6.83 -24.81
CA GLY A 175 -15.79 -7.27 -26.04
C GLY A 175 -15.23 -8.55 -26.67
N LEU A 176 -14.13 -9.11 -26.16
CA LEU A 176 -13.62 -10.41 -26.60
C LEU A 176 -14.22 -11.53 -25.74
N ALA A 177 -15.37 -12.05 -26.17
CA ALA A 177 -16.04 -13.17 -25.48
C ALA A 177 -15.47 -14.55 -25.85
N GLU A 178 -14.76 -14.64 -26.98
CA GLU A 178 -14.12 -15.86 -27.45
C GLU A 178 -13.10 -16.37 -26.41
N SER A 179 -13.19 -17.66 -26.06
CA SER A 179 -12.39 -18.32 -25.02
C SER A 179 -12.46 -17.70 -23.61
N TYR A 180 -13.47 -16.90 -23.28
CA TYR A 180 -13.61 -16.31 -21.92
C TYR A 180 -13.58 -17.39 -20.83
N HIS A 181 -14.37 -18.46 -20.99
CA HIS A 181 -14.46 -19.54 -20.00
C HIS A 181 -13.17 -20.36 -19.89
N GLU A 182 -12.44 -20.55 -21.00
CA GLU A 182 -11.15 -21.24 -21.01
C GLU A 182 -10.08 -20.41 -20.30
N ASN A 183 -10.02 -19.11 -20.60
CA ASN A 183 -9.11 -18.17 -19.95
C ASN A 183 -9.42 -18.00 -18.46
N LEU A 184 -10.70 -18.08 -18.07
CA LEU A 184 -11.15 -17.95 -16.68
C LEU A 184 -10.50 -19.00 -15.77
N GLN A 185 -10.35 -20.24 -16.24
CA GLN A 185 -9.68 -21.28 -15.47
C GLN A 185 -8.20 -20.93 -15.22
N ALA A 186 -7.50 -20.45 -16.25
CA ALA A 186 -6.10 -20.05 -16.12
C ALA A 186 -5.91 -18.91 -15.10
N TYR A 187 -6.81 -17.92 -15.06
CA TYR A 187 -6.74 -16.85 -14.06
C TYR A 187 -6.94 -17.34 -12.63
N ARG A 188 -7.81 -18.35 -12.44
CA ARG A 188 -8.07 -18.96 -11.12
C ARG A 188 -6.87 -19.80 -10.66
N ASP A 189 -6.26 -20.54 -11.56
CA ASP A 189 -5.06 -21.33 -11.28
C ASP A 189 -3.88 -20.41 -10.91
N GLU A 190 -3.72 -19.28 -11.60
CA GLU A 190 -2.73 -18.25 -11.25
C GLU A 190 -2.96 -17.73 -9.82
N LEU A 191 -4.21 -17.41 -9.44
CA LEU A 191 -4.56 -16.94 -8.10
C LEU A 191 -4.27 -17.97 -6.99
N ALA A 192 -4.45 -19.26 -7.28
CA ALA A 192 -4.14 -20.33 -6.33
C ALA A 192 -2.62 -20.47 -6.12
N SER A 193 -1.82 -20.23 -7.17
CA SER A 193 -0.35 -20.30 -7.14
C SER A 193 0.36 -19.05 -6.62
N ASP A 194 -0.37 -17.95 -6.41
CA ASP A 194 0.17 -16.63 -6.07
C ASP A 194 0.71 -16.49 -4.62
N THR A 195 0.95 -17.63 -3.97
CA THR A 195 1.59 -17.74 -2.65
C THR A 195 3.05 -17.26 -2.67
N THR A 196 3.67 -17.13 -3.84
CA THR A 196 5.12 -16.92 -3.99
C THR A 196 5.61 -15.50 -3.67
N ARG A 197 4.71 -14.52 -3.48
CA ARG A 197 5.05 -13.20 -2.90
C ARG A 197 5.02 -13.20 -1.36
N ALA A 198 4.64 -14.31 -0.72
CA ALA A 198 4.47 -14.43 0.74
C ALA A 198 5.72 -14.89 1.52
N GLU A 199 6.78 -15.35 0.84
CA GLU A 199 7.97 -15.96 1.46
C GLU A 199 9.31 -15.31 1.08
N LYS A 200 9.31 -14.20 0.34
CA LYS A 200 10.49 -13.32 0.21
C LYS A 200 10.34 -12.12 1.12
#